data_AF-A0A6A7K930-F1
#
_entry.id   AF-A0A6A7K930-F1
#
_cell.length_a   1.000
_cell.length_b   1.000
_cell.length_c   1.000
_cell.angle_alpha   90.00
_cell.angle_beta   90.00
_cell.angle_gamma   90.00
#
_symmetry.space_group_name_H-M   'P 1'
#
loop_
_entity.id
_entity.type
_entity.pdbx_description
1 polymer ?
#
loop_
_entity_poly.entity_id
_entity_poly.type
_entity_poly.pdbx_seq_one_letter_code
_entity_poly.pdbx_strand_id
1 'polypeptide(L)'
;MSNIIDISHWQVPSKMDYDKLAKQLDLVIIRTQYGSRTLDRHYKTHHAEFKKRGVARAAYAWIRGVNIADMEVEATDFYNRTKDLDPVFWFLDVEEKSMSDMRAGVSAYIKKLRFLGAKKVGIYIAHHLYKSFNLNLDEADAVWIPHYGKNTGKVNSTPSYKCDLHQYTSVGRLDGYNGNLDLNRLMNGRTIEFFTGKKANTPNATITPKPAQTSTETIYTIKRGDTLSAIAKKYNTTVQAIASLNNIKNVNKIYTGEKIKIPGTTSKKAVLYIVRNGDSLSKIAAKYNTTVDKLVKDNNIKDRNLIYPGQQIKVL
;
A
#
# COMPACT_ATOMS: atom_id res chain seq x y z
N MET A 1 -5.52 -9.53 -3.32
CA MET A 1 -4.30 -8.69 -3.28
C MET A 1 -4.44 -7.69 -4.41
N SER A 2 -4.02 -6.44 -4.20
CA SER A 2 -4.11 -5.46 -5.28
C SER A 2 -3.08 -5.75 -6.36
N ASN A 3 -3.51 -5.69 -7.60
CA ASN A 3 -2.66 -5.96 -8.77
C ASN A 3 -2.36 -4.62 -9.45
N ILE A 4 -1.07 -4.29 -9.46
CA ILE A 4 -0.55 -3.03 -9.98
C ILE A 4 0.55 -3.37 -10.97
N ILE A 5 0.45 -2.84 -12.17
CA ILE A 5 1.50 -2.98 -13.18
C ILE A 5 1.97 -1.62 -13.64
N ASP A 6 3.18 -1.57 -14.16
CA ASP A 6 3.65 -0.47 -14.97
C ASP A 6 4.02 -0.97 -16.37
N ILE A 7 3.75 -0.13 -17.37
CA ILE A 7 3.90 -0.48 -18.78
C ILE A 7 4.38 0.72 -19.59
N SER A 8 4.92 0.41 -20.76
CA SER A 8 5.44 1.40 -21.70
C SER A 8 5.21 0.95 -23.14
N HIS A 9 5.94 1.54 -24.08
CA HIS A 9 5.96 1.13 -25.47
C HIS A 9 6.43 -0.30 -25.70
N TRP A 10 7.06 -0.94 -24.71
CA TRP A 10 7.53 -2.32 -24.82
C TRP A 10 6.37 -3.32 -24.78
N GLN A 11 5.26 -2.94 -24.14
CA GLN A 11 4.01 -3.66 -24.16
C GLN A 11 3.15 -3.16 -25.34
N VAL A 12 3.35 -3.78 -26.50
CA VAL A 12 2.68 -3.36 -27.75
C VAL A 12 1.16 -3.61 -27.67
N PRO A 13 0.31 -2.60 -27.91
CA PRO A 13 -1.15 -2.72 -27.80
C PRO A 13 -1.77 -3.87 -28.60
N SER A 14 -1.29 -4.13 -29.83
CA SER A 14 -1.82 -5.21 -30.67
C SER A 14 -1.56 -6.63 -30.13
N LYS A 15 -0.70 -6.76 -29.10
CA LYS A 15 -0.40 -8.02 -28.42
C LYS A 15 -1.10 -8.13 -27.06
N MET A 16 -1.95 -7.16 -26.70
CA MET A 16 -2.60 -7.06 -25.41
C MET A 16 -4.12 -7.21 -25.55
N ASP A 17 -4.67 -8.19 -24.84
CA ASP A 17 -6.09 -8.30 -24.60
C ASP A 17 -6.42 -7.46 -23.35
N TYR A 18 -6.82 -6.21 -23.58
CA TYR A 18 -7.16 -5.27 -22.52
C TYR A 18 -8.40 -5.71 -21.73
N ASP A 19 -9.32 -6.48 -22.31
CA ASP A 19 -10.52 -6.95 -21.62
C ASP A 19 -10.21 -7.99 -20.55
N LYS A 20 -9.29 -8.90 -20.85
CA LYS A 20 -8.77 -9.85 -19.85
C LYS A 20 -7.87 -9.18 -18.83
N LEU A 21 -6.96 -8.33 -19.29
CA LEU A 21 -5.98 -7.72 -18.42
C LEU A 21 -6.65 -6.75 -17.43
N ALA A 22 -7.57 -5.90 -17.88
CA ALA A 22 -8.25 -4.92 -17.03
C ALA A 22 -9.03 -5.55 -15.85
N LYS A 23 -9.61 -6.75 -16.04
CA LYS A 23 -10.32 -7.47 -14.96
C LYS A 23 -9.42 -7.87 -13.80
N GLN A 24 -8.11 -7.90 -14.03
CA GLN A 24 -7.12 -8.28 -13.03
C GLN A 24 -6.46 -7.07 -12.38
N LEU A 25 -6.67 -5.83 -12.87
CA LEU A 25 -5.88 -4.68 -12.45
C LEU A 25 -6.69 -3.70 -11.60
N ASP A 26 -6.04 -3.21 -10.55
CA ASP A 26 -6.53 -2.06 -9.79
C ASP A 26 -5.93 -0.73 -10.28
N LEU A 27 -4.66 -0.77 -10.68
CA LEU A 27 -3.90 0.39 -11.14
C LEU A 27 -2.93 -0.04 -12.25
N VAL A 28 -2.84 0.78 -13.29
CA VAL A 28 -1.78 0.74 -14.30
C VAL A 28 -0.99 2.04 -14.29
N ILE A 29 0.34 1.98 -14.29
CA ILE A 29 1.23 3.15 -14.35
C ILE A 29 1.89 3.17 -15.74
N ILE A 30 1.63 4.20 -16.54
CA ILE A 30 1.94 4.18 -17.98
C ILE A 30 3.05 5.19 -18.29
N ARG A 31 4.12 4.74 -18.97
CA ARG A 31 5.18 5.65 -19.39
C ARG A 31 4.66 6.63 -20.43
N THR A 32 4.96 7.91 -20.24
CA THR A 32 4.64 8.95 -21.22
C THR A 32 5.85 9.41 -22.01
N GLN A 33 7.02 9.49 -21.38
CA GLN A 33 8.23 10.03 -22.02
C GLN A 33 9.52 9.47 -21.42
N TYR A 34 10.60 9.64 -22.19
CA TYR A 34 11.99 9.56 -21.77
C TYR A 34 12.66 10.90 -22.10
N GLY A 35 12.94 11.70 -21.08
CA GLY A 35 13.28 13.10 -21.29
C GLY A 35 12.18 13.89 -22.01
N SER A 36 12.50 15.11 -22.40
CA SER A 36 11.60 15.95 -23.19
C SER A 36 11.41 15.44 -24.63
N ARG A 37 12.41 14.75 -25.21
CA ARG A 37 12.46 14.49 -26.66
C ARG A 37 11.85 13.17 -27.11
N THR A 38 11.76 12.18 -26.24
CA THR A 38 11.28 10.85 -26.62
C THR A 38 9.92 10.59 -26.01
N LEU A 39 8.88 10.60 -26.84
CA LEU A 39 7.53 10.22 -26.45
C LEU A 39 7.40 8.70 -26.46
N ASP A 40 6.70 8.17 -25.47
CA ASP A 40 6.25 6.80 -25.53
C ASP A 40 5.20 6.65 -26.65
N ARG A 41 5.42 5.74 -27.60
CA ARG A 41 4.54 5.59 -28.78
C ARG A 41 3.17 5.00 -28.46
N HIS A 42 2.95 4.45 -27.25
CA HIS A 42 1.73 3.72 -26.93
C HIS A 42 0.95 4.29 -25.73
N TYR A 43 1.48 5.32 -25.05
CA TYR A 43 0.86 5.82 -23.81
C TYR A 43 -0.60 6.25 -23.99
N LYS A 44 -0.94 6.99 -25.05
CA LYS A 44 -2.34 7.42 -25.31
C LYS A 44 -3.26 6.22 -25.49
N THR A 45 -2.83 5.21 -26.25
CA THR A 45 -3.59 3.98 -26.46
C THR A 45 -3.81 3.24 -25.15
N HIS A 46 -2.75 3.03 -24.36
CA HIS A 46 -2.84 2.40 -23.04
C HIS A 46 -3.81 3.16 -22.12
N HIS A 47 -3.65 4.49 -22.03
CA HIS A 47 -4.54 5.31 -21.21
C HIS A 47 -5.99 5.24 -21.67
N ALA A 48 -6.26 5.23 -22.97
CA ALA A 48 -7.61 5.16 -23.52
C ALA A 48 -8.25 3.78 -23.27
N GLU A 49 -7.53 2.69 -23.54
CA GLU A 49 -8.05 1.32 -23.41
C GLU A 49 -8.35 0.94 -21.96
N PHE A 50 -7.49 1.33 -21.02
CA PHE A 50 -7.75 1.10 -19.59
C PHE A 50 -8.84 2.04 -19.04
N LYS A 51 -8.98 3.26 -19.59
CA LYS A 51 -10.07 4.19 -19.21
C LYS A 51 -11.42 3.60 -19.56
N LYS A 52 -11.57 3.08 -20.78
CA LYS A 52 -12.80 2.41 -21.27
C LYS A 52 -13.24 1.28 -20.34
N ARG A 53 -12.29 0.64 -19.65
CA ARG A 53 -12.51 -0.52 -18.76
C ARG A 53 -12.51 -0.16 -17.28
N GLY A 54 -12.50 1.12 -16.95
CA GLY A 54 -12.63 1.61 -15.57
C GLY A 54 -11.41 1.36 -14.68
N VAL A 55 -10.26 0.97 -15.24
CA VAL A 55 -9.02 0.78 -14.48
C VAL A 55 -8.42 2.15 -14.15
N ALA A 56 -7.97 2.34 -12.91
CA ALA A 56 -7.28 3.56 -12.52
C ALA A 56 -5.91 3.63 -13.22
N ARG A 57 -5.53 4.83 -13.67
CA ARG A 57 -4.33 5.02 -14.50
C ARG A 57 -3.47 6.08 -13.86
N ALA A 58 -2.20 5.80 -13.65
CA ALA A 58 -1.17 6.79 -13.34
C ALA A 58 -0.25 6.95 -14.57
N ALA A 59 0.51 8.03 -14.60
CA ALA A 59 1.52 8.26 -15.63
C ALA A 59 2.91 8.29 -15.00
N TYR A 60 3.94 7.89 -15.74
CA TYR A 60 5.33 8.11 -15.33
C TYR A 60 6.19 8.67 -16.47
N ALA A 61 7.27 9.37 -16.09
CA ALA A 61 8.25 9.92 -17.01
C ALA A 61 9.66 9.55 -16.54
N TRP A 62 10.48 8.98 -17.43
CA TRP A 62 11.91 8.77 -17.18
C TRP A 62 12.63 10.10 -17.30
N ILE A 63 13.12 10.63 -16.17
CA ILE A 63 13.64 11.99 -16.13
C ILE A 63 15.07 12.09 -16.66
N ARG A 64 15.37 13.12 -17.45
CA ARG A 64 16.67 13.34 -18.11
C ARG A 64 17.16 14.79 -18.09
N GLY A 65 16.45 15.69 -17.40
CA GLY A 65 16.83 17.10 -17.28
C GLY A 65 18.30 17.29 -16.87
N VAL A 66 19.04 18.15 -17.58
CA VAL A 66 20.48 18.34 -17.36
C VAL A 66 20.82 19.53 -16.44
N ASN A 67 19.82 20.34 -16.09
CA ASN A 67 19.88 21.40 -15.09
C ASN A 67 18.47 21.69 -14.57
N ILE A 68 18.33 22.63 -13.64
CA ILE A 68 17.03 22.98 -13.03
C ILE A 68 16.01 23.47 -14.07
N ALA A 69 16.42 24.37 -14.98
CA ALA A 69 15.51 24.88 -16.01
C ALA A 69 15.04 23.77 -16.95
N ASP A 70 15.92 22.84 -17.32
CA ASP A 70 15.59 21.71 -18.17
C ASP A 70 14.67 20.69 -17.45
N MET A 71 14.86 20.46 -16.15
CA MET A 71 13.92 19.67 -15.34
C MET A 71 12.52 20.30 -15.31
N GLU A 72 12.44 21.63 -15.24
CA GLU A 72 11.17 22.36 -15.30
C GLU A 72 10.50 22.29 -16.68
N VAL A 73 11.28 22.35 -17.77
CA VAL A 73 10.78 22.14 -19.13
C VAL A 73 10.25 20.72 -19.27
N GLU A 74 11.01 19.73 -18.83
CA GLU A 74 10.63 18.33 -18.92
C GLU A 74 9.35 18.03 -18.10
N ALA A 75 9.21 18.63 -16.91
CA ALA A 75 8.00 18.53 -16.10
C ALA A 75 6.78 19.16 -16.78
N THR A 76 7.00 20.29 -17.45
CA THR A 76 5.95 20.99 -18.22
C THR A 76 5.49 20.15 -19.41
N ASP A 77 6.44 19.54 -20.13
CA ASP A 77 6.16 18.60 -21.20
C ASP A 77 5.35 17.40 -20.70
N PHE A 78 5.79 16.77 -19.61
CA PHE A 78 5.12 15.61 -19.04
C PHE A 78 3.68 15.94 -18.62
N TYR A 79 3.49 17.07 -17.93
CA TYR A 79 2.17 17.53 -17.52
C TYR A 79 1.27 17.80 -18.73
N ASN A 80 1.74 18.56 -19.72
CA ASN A 80 0.94 18.89 -20.91
C ASN A 80 0.57 17.66 -21.73
N ARG A 81 1.42 16.62 -21.76
CA ARG A 81 1.14 15.35 -22.45
C ARG A 81 0.07 14.51 -21.77
N THR A 82 -0.21 14.75 -20.48
CA THR A 82 -0.98 13.83 -19.62
C THR A 82 -2.18 14.46 -18.91
N LYS A 83 -2.25 15.79 -18.77
CA LYS A 83 -3.33 16.49 -18.02
C LYS A 83 -4.74 16.10 -18.48
N ASP A 84 -4.94 15.92 -19.79
CA ASP A 84 -6.24 15.56 -20.38
C ASP A 84 -6.51 14.04 -20.37
N LEU A 85 -5.53 13.24 -19.93
CA LEU A 85 -5.68 11.79 -19.76
C LEU A 85 -6.25 11.41 -18.38
N ASP A 86 -6.37 12.38 -17.47
CA ASP A 86 -6.87 12.24 -16.11
C ASP A 86 -6.15 11.12 -15.32
N PRO A 87 -4.81 11.19 -15.16
CA PRO A 87 -4.10 10.22 -14.36
C PRO A 87 -4.29 10.53 -12.86
N VAL A 88 -4.38 9.47 -12.05
CA VAL A 88 -4.55 9.58 -10.60
C VAL A 88 -3.24 9.93 -9.86
N PHE A 89 -2.11 9.81 -10.54
CA PHE A 89 -0.76 10.03 -10.02
C PHE A 89 0.21 10.34 -11.18
N TRP A 90 1.21 11.19 -10.92
CA TRP A 90 2.36 11.41 -11.78
C TRP A 90 3.64 10.92 -11.08
N PHE A 91 4.33 9.93 -11.65
CA PHE A 91 5.58 9.42 -11.11
C PHE A 91 6.78 9.92 -11.90
N LEU A 92 7.81 10.36 -11.19
CA LEU A 92 9.13 10.65 -11.74
C LEU A 92 9.96 9.37 -11.64
N ASP A 93 10.43 8.87 -12.76
CA ASP A 93 11.27 7.68 -12.84
C ASP A 93 12.75 8.08 -12.90
N VAL A 94 13.44 7.87 -11.78
CA VAL A 94 14.81 8.32 -11.51
C VAL A 94 15.76 7.12 -11.48
N GLU A 95 16.31 6.76 -12.64
CA GLU A 95 17.20 5.60 -12.79
C GLU A 95 18.60 5.93 -13.32
N GLU A 96 18.86 7.19 -13.66
CA GLU A 96 20.13 7.57 -14.26
C GLU A 96 20.50 9.00 -13.88
N LYS A 97 21.81 9.27 -13.74
CA LYS A 97 22.31 10.60 -13.43
C LYS A 97 22.33 11.45 -14.71
N SER A 98 21.52 12.50 -14.78
CA SER A 98 21.53 13.47 -15.88
C SER A 98 22.13 14.83 -15.51
N MET A 99 22.26 15.12 -14.21
CA MET A 99 22.89 16.33 -13.69
C MET A 99 23.68 16.04 -12.40
N SER A 100 24.55 16.98 -12.01
CA SER A 100 25.39 16.83 -10.80
C SER A 100 24.55 16.68 -9.53
N ASP A 101 23.54 17.54 -9.36
CA ASP A 101 22.63 17.56 -8.22
C ASP A 101 21.23 17.04 -8.62
N MET A 102 21.09 15.72 -8.63
CA MET A 102 19.80 15.07 -8.88
C MET A 102 18.76 15.40 -7.81
N ARG A 103 19.17 15.69 -6.56
CA ARG A 103 18.26 16.05 -5.47
C ARG A 103 17.54 17.34 -5.81
N ALA A 104 18.29 18.40 -6.16
CA ALA A 104 17.71 19.68 -6.54
C ALA A 104 16.88 19.60 -7.83
N GLY A 105 17.35 18.84 -8.83
CA GLY A 105 16.64 18.64 -10.09
C GLY A 105 15.27 17.97 -9.91
N VAL A 106 15.22 16.86 -9.18
CA VAL A 106 13.98 16.15 -8.86
C VAL A 106 13.03 17.04 -8.06
N SER A 107 13.53 17.78 -7.06
CA SER A 107 12.74 18.74 -6.29
C SER A 107 12.11 19.82 -7.18
N ALA A 108 12.86 20.38 -8.14
CA ALA A 108 12.34 21.37 -9.08
C ALA A 108 11.25 20.78 -10.00
N TYR A 109 11.45 19.55 -10.47
CA TYR A 109 10.48 18.84 -11.30
C TYR A 109 9.15 18.63 -10.55
N ILE A 110 9.19 18.13 -9.31
CA ILE A 110 7.98 17.92 -8.47
C ILE A 110 7.27 19.26 -8.26
N LYS A 111 8.01 20.31 -7.88
CA LYS A 111 7.43 21.65 -7.67
C LYS A 111 6.74 22.17 -8.93
N LYS A 112 7.35 21.97 -10.11
CA LYS A 112 6.75 22.36 -11.39
C LYS A 112 5.48 21.57 -11.68
N LEU A 113 5.47 20.24 -11.51
CA LEU A 113 4.25 19.44 -11.67
C LEU A 113 3.12 19.92 -10.77
N ARG A 114 3.42 20.19 -9.48
CA ARG A 114 2.42 20.70 -8.53
C ARG A 114 1.94 22.10 -8.93
N PHE A 115 2.83 22.99 -9.33
CA PHE A 115 2.48 24.34 -9.83
C PHE A 115 1.54 24.26 -11.04
N LEU A 116 1.75 23.32 -11.95
CA LEU A 116 0.90 23.11 -13.11
C LEU A 116 -0.45 22.46 -12.79
N GLY A 117 -0.60 21.86 -11.60
CA GLY A 117 -1.86 21.31 -11.11
C GLY A 117 -1.88 19.80 -10.88
N ALA A 118 -0.73 19.12 -10.92
CA ALA A 118 -0.66 17.71 -10.55
C ALA A 118 -0.98 17.52 -9.06
N LYS A 119 -2.06 16.77 -8.77
CA LYS A 119 -2.57 16.58 -7.40
C LYS A 119 -1.71 15.63 -6.57
N LYS A 120 -1.22 14.56 -7.20
CA LYS A 120 -0.39 13.54 -6.55
C LYS A 120 0.86 13.28 -7.38
N VAL A 121 2.02 13.44 -6.76
CA VAL A 121 3.34 13.29 -7.39
C VAL A 121 4.17 12.29 -6.61
N GLY A 122 4.75 11.31 -7.30
CA GLY A 122 5.54 10.23 -6.70
C GLY A 122 6.93 10.14 -7.30
N ILE A 123 7.82 9.47 -6.59
CA ILE A 123 9.18 9.19 -7.07
C ILE A 123 9.34 7.69 -7.18
N TYR A 124 9.68 7.20 -8.36
CA TYR A 124 10.41 5.96 -8.52
C TYR A 124 11.91 6.26 -8.44
N ILE A 125 12.65 5.52 -7.62
CA ILE A 125 14.12 5.67 -7.50
C ILE A 125 14.79 4.30 -7.59
N ALA A 126 15.68 4.13 -8.56
CA ALA A 126 16.45 2.92 -8.71
C ALA A 126 17.22 2.61 -7.40
N HIS A 127 17.14 1.36 -6.95
CA HIS A 127 17.58 0.98 -5.61
C HIS A 127 19.05 1.34 -5.31
N HIS A 128 19.94 1.15 -6.29
CA HIS A 128 21.37 1.44 -6.18
C HIS A 128 21.70 2.95 -6.16
N LEU A 129 20.77 3.80 -6.59
CA LEU A 129 20.93 5.26 -6.62
C LEU A 129 20.35 5.97 -5.39
N TYR A 130 19.58 5.25 -4.57
CA TYR A 130 18.87 5.84 -3.42
C TYR A 130 19.79 6.69 -2.52
N LYS A 131 20.94 6.12 -2.12
CA LYS A 131 21.90 6.81 -1.24
C LYS A 131 22.69 7.90 -1.96
N SER A 132 23.12 7.65 -3.20
CA SER A 132 23.99 8.56 -3.94
C SER A 132 23.25 9.81 -4.39
N PHE A 133 21.99 9.65 -4.82
CA PHE A 133 21.17 10.79 -5.21
C PHE A 133 20.58 11.51 -4.02
N ASN A 134 20.37 10.80 -2.90
CA ASN A 134 19.87 11.35 -1.65
C ASN A 134 18.69 12.30 -1.93
N LEU A 135 17.64 11.82 -2.58
CA LEU A 135 16.52 12.66 -3.01
C LEU A 135 15.73 13.20 -1.81
N ASN A 136 15.04 14.33 -1.99
CA ASN A 136 14.12 14.85 -0.97
C ASN A 136 12.76 14.12 -1.05
N LEU A 137 12.70 12.91 -0.50
CA LEU A 137 11.52 12.04 -0.64
C LEU A 137 10.26 12.58 0.06
N ASP A 138 10.40 13.50 1.02
CA ASP A 138 9.26 14.10 1.73
C ASP A 138 8.43 15.06 0.85
N GLU A 139 8.96 15.49 -0.31
CA GLU A 139 8.21 16.28 -1.29
C GLU A 139 7.26 15.44 -2.15
N ALA A 140 7.45 14.12 -2.16
CA ALA A 140 6.63 13.17 -2.89
C ALA A 140 5.52 12.60 -2.01
N ASP A 141 4.35 12.39 -2.60
CA ASP A 141 3.22 11.74 -1.94
C ASP A 141 3.44 10.23 -1.79
N ALA A 142 4.24 9.63 -2.67
CA ALA A 142 4.59 8.21 -2.65
C ALA A 142 6.03 7.95 -3.14
N VAL A 143 6.68 6.99 -2.49
CA VAL A 143 7.98 6.46 -2.91
C VAL A 143 7.80 5.06 -3.51
N TRP A 144 8.33 4.85 -4.71
CA TRP A 144 8.29 3.60 -5.45
C TRP A 144 9.73 3.12 -5.66
N ILE A 145 10.04 1.86 -5.32
CA ILE A 145 11.41 1.33 -5.43
C ILE A 145 11.38 -0.05 -6.09
N PRO A 146 12.23 -0.31 -7.10
CA PRO A 146 12.43 -1.63 -7.65
C PRO A 146 13.33 -2.46 -6.73
N HIS A 147 13.00 -3.74 -6.55
CA HIS A 147 13.95 -4.70 -5.99
C HIS A 147 13.57 -6.12 -6.40
N TYR A 148 14.18 -6.64 -7.46
CA TYR A 148 13.67 -7.86 -8.10
C TYR A 148 14.16 -9.17 -7.50
N GLY A 149 15.24 -9.12 -6.70
CA GLY A 149 15.95 -10.30 -6.20
C GLY A 149 16.26 -11.28 -7.33
N LYS A 150 15.68 -12.49 -7.29
CA LYS A 150 15.88 -13.51 -8.34
C LYS A 150 15.09 -13.24 -9.64
N ASN A 151 14.21 -12.24 -9.63
CA ASN A 151 13.35 -11.83 -10.74
C ASN A 151 12.60 -12.99 -11.42
N THR A 152 11.77 -13.71 -10.67
CA THR A 152 11.08 -14.94 -11.14
C THR A 152 9.59 -14.74 -11.44
N GLY A 153 9.10 -13.49 -11.51
CA GLY A 153 7.67 -13.18 -11.59
C GLY A 153 6.96 -13.24 -10.22
N LYS A 154 7.65 -13.70 -9.18
CA LYS A 154 7.15 -13.79 -7.80
C LYS A 154 7.95 -12.90 -6.87
N VAL A 155 7.30 -12.45 -5.80
CA VAL A 155 7.97 -11.78 -4.69
C VAL A 155 9.02 -12.70 -4.09
N ASN A 156 10.28 -12.30 -4.18
CA ASN A 156 11.41 -13.04 -3.63
C ASN A 156 12.40 -12.13 -2.86
N SER A 157 12.08 -10.85 -2.73
CA SER A 157 12.90 -9.86 -2.05
C SER A 157 12.08 -8.63 -1.65
N THR A 158 12.71 -7.72 -0.91
CA THR A 158 12.10 -6.49 -0.40
C THR A 158 13.13 -5.37 -0.49
N PRO A 159 12.74 -4.14 -0.88
CA PRO A 159 13.66 -3.02 -0.91
C PRO A 159 14.27 -2.74 0.47
N SER A 160 15.57 -2.51 0.52
CA SER A 160 16.30 -2.09 1.73
C SER A 160 15.85 -0.73 2.29
N TYR A 161 15.18 0.08 1.48
CA TYR A 161 14.70 1.41 1.84
C TYR A 161 13.17 1.42 1.93
N LYS A 162 12.63 2.31 2.77
CA LYS A 162 11.19 2.47 2.94
C LYS A 162 10.58 2.97 1.61
N CYS A 163 9.54 2.29 1.15
CA CYS A 163 8.75 2.67 -0.03
C CYS A 163 7.27 2.39 0.17
N ASP A 164 6.41 3.07 -0.57
CA ASP A 164 4.97 2.90 -0.60
C ASP A 164 4.53 1.88 -1.67
N LEU A 165 5.33 1.76 -2.73
CA LEU A 165 5.17 0.80 -3.81
C LEU A 165 6.49 0.07 -4.06
N HIS A 166 6.42 -1.23 -4.30
CA HIS A 166 7.58 -2.07 -4.62
C HIS A 166 7.37 -2.76 -5.97
N GLN A 167 8.19 -2.40 -6.97
CA GLN A 167 8.29 -3.17 -8.21
C GLN A 167 9.15 -4.40 -7.93
N TYR A 168 8.51 -5.57 -7.82
CA TYR A 168 9.16 -6.77 -7.30
C TYR A 168 9.65 -7.71 -8.39
N THR A 169 9.29 -7.46 -9.65
CA THR A 169 9.74 -8.26 -10.80
C THR A 169 9.48 -7.51 -12.09
N SER A 170 10.33 -7.76 -13.09
CA SER A 170 10.15 -7.33 -14.47
C SER A 170 9.78 -8.45 -15.45
N VAL A 171 9.48 -9.65 -14.93
CA VAL A 171 9.12 -10.83 -15.73
C VAL A 171 7.78 -11.43 -15.29
N GLY A 172 6.92 -10.61 -14.71
CA GLY A 172 5.59 -11.03 -14.28
C GLY A 172 4.69 -11.39 -15.45
N ARG A 173 3.64 -12.17 -15.14
CA ARG A 173 2.67 -12.69 -16.09
C ARG A 173 1.26 -12.49 -15.56
N LEU A 174 0.38 -11.96 -16.39
CA LEU A 174 -1.06 -11.83 -16.16
C LEU A 174 -1.81 -12.27 -17.42
N ASP A 175 -3.02 -12.78 -17.27
CA ASP A 175 -3.82 -13.16 -18.44
C ASP A 175 -4.13 -11.93 -19.30
N GLY A 176 -4.13 -12.10 -20.62
CA GLY A 176 -4.28 -11.03 -21.59
C GLY A 176 -2.97 -10.40 -22.09
N TYR A 177 -1.79 -10.83 -21.62
CA TYR A 177 -0.52 -10.46 -22.25
C TYR A 177 0.53 -11.57 -22.12
N ASN A 178 1.05 -12.04 -23.26
CA ASN A 178 2.01 -13.15 -23.31
C ASN A 178 3.47 -12.73 -23.06
N GLY A 179 3.75 -11.42 -23.00
CA GLY A 179 5.08 -10.90 -22.69
C GLY A 179 5.32 -10.71 -21.19
N ASN A 180 6.43 -10.07 -20.87
CA ASN A 180 6.77 -9.71 -19.49
C ASN A 180 6.05 -8.42 -19.06
N LEU A 181 5.56 -8.42 -17.82
CA LEU A 181 5.00 -7.26 -17.14
C LEU A 181 5.80 -6.95 -15.88
N ASP A 182 6.02 -5.67 -15.65
CA ASP A 182 6.52 -5.17 -14.38
C ASP A 182 5.38 -5.21 -13.36
N LEU A 183 5.57 -5.98 -12.28
CA LEU A 183 4.54 -6.15 -11.24
C LEU A 183 4.94 -5.46 -9.95
N ASN A 184 3.93 -4.83 -9.35
CA ASN A 184 4.07 -3.99 -8.19
C ASN A 184 3.19 -4.47 -7.04
N ARG A 185 3.67 -4.24 -5.81
CA ARG A 185 2.88 -4.47 -4.60
C ARG A 185 2.92 -3.26 -3.68
N LEU A 186 1.81 -3.07 -2.97
CA LEU A 186 1.71 -2.07 -1.91
C LEU A 186 2.64 -2.43 -0.75
N MET A 187 3.26 -1.42 -0.17
CA MET A 187 4.17 -1.54 0.96
C MET A 187 3.71 -0.66 2.12
N ASN A 188 4.25 -0.91 3.32
CA ASN A 188 4.10 -0.03 4.49
C ASN A 188 2.63 0.32 4.88
N GLY A 189 1.70 -0.61 4.65
CA GLY A 189 0.29 -0.44 5.02
C GLY A 189 -0.49 0.52 4.11
N ARG A 190 0.10 0.94 2.97
CA ARG A 190 -0.62 1.72 1.97
C ARG A 190 -1.76 0.91 1.38
N THR A 191 -2.88 1.58 1.14
CA THR A 191 -4.05 1.00 0.48
C THR A 191 -4.04 1.39 -0.98
N ILE A 192 -4.74 0.61 -1.82
CA ILE A 192 -4.93 1.00 -3.21
C ILE A 192 -5.73 2.31 -3.34
N GLU A 193 -6.65 2.56 -2.40
CA GLU A 193 -7.46 3.78 -2.34
C GLU A 193 -6.60 5.04 -2.17
N PHE A 194 -5.46 4.93 -1.48
CA PHE A 194 -4.48 6.02 -1.43
C PHE A 194 -3.99 6.41 -2.84
N PHE A 195 -3.76 5.45 -3.73
CA PHE A 195 -3.29 5.71 -5.08
C PHE A 195 -4.44 6.10 -6.03
N THR A 196 -5.54 5.36 -6.00
CA THR A 196 -6.60 5.45 -7.02
C THR A 196 -7.78 6.34 -6.62
N GLY A 197 -7.90 6.69 -5.34
CA GLY A 197 -9.13 7.29 -4.78
C GLY A 197 -10.33 6.34 -4.75
N LYS A 198 -10.13 5.05 -5.09
CA LYS A 198 -11.16 4.01 -5.13
C LYS A 198 -10.71 2.80 -4.31
N LYS A 199 -11.66 2.15 -3.64
CA LYS A 199 -11.39 0.83 -3.05
C LYS A 199 -11.01 -0.16 -4.15
N ALA A 200 -10.25 -1.19 -3.79
CA ALA A 200 -9.80 -2.23 -4.73
C ALA A 200 -10.98 -2.79 -5.54
N ASN A 201 -10.76 -3.01 -6.83
CA ASN A 201 -11.67 -3.79 -7.65
C ASN A 201 -11.50 -5.25 -7.22
N THR A 202 -12.27 -5.70 -6.25
CA THR A 202 -12.53 -7.13 -6.12
C THR A 202 -13.27 -7.57 -7.38
N PRO A 203 -12.74 -8.52 -8.17
CA PRO A 203 -13.55 -9.19 -9.17
C PRO A 203 -14.81 -9.68 -8.47
N ASN A 204 -15.97 -9.49 -9.08
CA ASN A 204 -17.23 -10.07 -8.63
C ASN A 204 -16.99 -11.57 -8.43
N ALA A 205 -16.71 -11.95 -7.19
CA ALA A 205 -16.83 -13.32 -6.77
C ALA A 205 -18.32 -13.58 -6.91
N THR A 206 -18.67 -14.42 -7.88
CA THR A 206 -19.89 -15.22 -7.81
C THR A 206 -20.07 -15.58 -6.35
N ILE A 207 -21.23 -15.23 -5.80
CA ILE A 207 -21.58 -15.44 -4.40
C ILE A 207 -21.75 -16.95 -4.21
N THR A 208 -20.66 -17.71 -4.26
CA THR A 208 -20.59 -18.96 -3.53
C THR A 208 -20.61 -18.53 -2.07
N PRO A 209 -21.60 -18.98 -1.28
CA PRO A 209 -21.62 -18.66 0.13
C PRO A 209 -20.26 -19.10 0.68
N LYS A 210 -19.53 -18.12 1.25
CA LYS A 210 -18.37 -18.35 2.11
C LYS A 210 -18.70 -19.59 2.96
N PRO A 211 -17.88 -20.66 2.95
CA PRO A 211 -18.08 -21.74 3.90
C PRO A 211 -18.16 -21.06 5.25
N ALA A 212 -19.30 -21.23 5.95
CA ALA A 212 -19.51 -20.63 7.25
C ALA A 212 -18.25 -20.91 8.07
N GLN A 213 -17.47 -19.86 8.34
CA GLN A 213 -16.49 -19.94 9.39
C GLN A 213 -17.34 -20.13 10.63
N THR A 214 -17.39 -21.36 11.11
CA THR A 214 -17.98 -21.73 12.37
C THR A 214 -17.22 -20.99 13.46
N SER A 215 -17.64 -19.75 13.74
CA SER A 215 -17.35 -19.11 15.01
C SER A 215 -18.07 -19.95 16.06
N THR A 216 -17.31 -20.62 16.91
CA THR A 216 -17.86 -21.33 18.06
C THR A 216 -18.41 -20.30 19.05
N GLU A 217 -19.68 -19.93 18.91
CA GLU A 217 -20.36 -19.06 19.87
C GLU A 217 -20.45 -19.78 21.22
N THR A 218 -20.01 -19.12 22.30
CA THR A 218 -20.19 -19.63 23.67
C THR A 218 -21.34 -18.89 24.31
N ILE A 219 -22.35 -19.60 24.81
CA ILE A 219 -23.43 -18.98 25.59
C ILE A 219 -22.96 -18.83 27.04
N TYR A 220 -22.98 -17.61 27.56
CA TYR A 220 -22.63 -17.28 28.94
C TYR A 220 -23.84 -16.73 29.69
N THR A 221 -24.15 -17.32 30.85
CA THR A 221 -25.16 -16.79 31.77
C THR A 221 -24.51 -15.80 32.74
N ILE A 222 -24.96 -14.55 32.73
CA ILE A 222 -24.47 -13.47 33.60
C ILE A 222 -24.73 -13.82 35.07
N LYS A 223 -23.70 -13.76 35.90
CA LYS A 223 -23.76 -14.03 37.34
C LYS A 223 -23.79 -12.74 38.13
N ARG A 224 -24.23 -12.82 39.40
CA ARG A 224 -24.23 -11.67 40.31
C ARG A 224 -22.81 -11.11 40.43
N GLY A 225 -22.65 -9.82 40.13
CA GLY A 225 -21.36 -9.13 40.15
C GLY A 225 -20.58 -9.12 38.83
N ASP A 226 -21.09 -9.77 37.78
CA ASP A 226 -20.47 -9.70 36.46
C ASP A 226 -20.63 -8.31 35.81
N THR A 227 -19.64 -7.95 35.00
CA THR A 227 -19.69 -6.80 34.08
C THR A 227 -19.31 -7.27 32.67
N LEU A 228 -19.82 -6.61 31.62
CA LEU A 228 -19.42 -6.95 30.24
C LEU A 228 -17.91 -6.83 30.02
N SER A 229 -17.23 -5.92 30.73
CA SER A 229 -15.78 -5.76 30.66
C SER A 229 -15.03 -6.95 31.27
N ALA A 230 -15.45 -7.44 32.44
CA ALA A 230 -14.89 -8.64 33.06
C ALA A 230 -15.13 -9.89 32.21
N ILE A 231 -16.34 -10.03 31.64
CA ILE A 231 -16.69 -11.12 30.73
C ILE A 231 -15.86 -11.04 29.44
N ALA A 232 -15.78 -9.88 28.80
CA ALA A 232 -14.97 -9.67 27.59
C ALA A 232 -13.50 -10.06 27.81
N LYS A 233 -12.93 -9.66 28.95
CA LYS A 233 -11.57 -10.01 29.35
C LYS A 233 -11.40 -11.51 29.55
N LYS A 234 -12.34 -12.16 30.25
CA LYS A 234 -12.33 -13.61 30.51
C LYS A 234 -12.34 -14.42 29.22
N TYR A 235 -13.09 -13.95 28.22
CA TYR A 235 -13.24 -14.62 26.93
C TYR A 235 -12.37 -14.02 25.82
N ASN A 236 -11.35 -13.23 26.17
CA ASN A 236 -10.40 -12.62 25.23
C ASN A 236 -11.06 -11.96 24.00
N THR A 237 -12.13 -11.20 24.24
CA THR A 237 -12.88 -10.43 23.26
C THR A 237 -13.08 -8.98 23.74
N THR A 238 -13.91 -8.18 23.05
CA THR A 238 -14.21 -6.80 23.46
C THR A 238 -15.66 -6.65 23.90
N VAL A 239 -15.91 -5.66 24.77
CA VAL A 239 -17.26 -5.28 25.21
C VAL A 239 -18.14 -4.97 24.00
N GLN A 240 -17.62 -4.26 23.01
CA GLN A 240 -18.32 -3.89 21.78
C GLN A 240 -18.66 -5.11 20.93
N ALA A 241 -17.77 -6.11 20.85
CA ALA A 241 -18.04 -7.34 20.12
C ALA A 241 -19.18 -8.14 20.80
N ILE A 242 -19.16 -8.23 22.13
CA ILE A 242 -20.27 -8.85 22.88
C ILE A 242 -21.55 -8.04 22.72
N ALA A 243 -21.50 -6.71 22.84
CA ALA A 243 -22.67 -5.85 22.75
C ALA A 243 -23.33 -5.91 21.37
N SER A 244 -22.51 -5.91 20.31
CA SER A 244 -23.00 -6.03 18.93
C SER A 244 -23.60 -7.40 18.67
N LEU A 245 -22.98 -8.48 19.17
CA LEU A 245 -23.48 -9.85 18.99
C LEU A 245 -24.83 -10.10 19.71
N ASN A 246 -25.09 -9.37 20.79
CA ASN A 246 -26.29 -9.52 21.62
C ASN A 246 -27.29 -8.37 21.49
N ASN A 247 -27.07 -7.42 20.57
CA ASN A 247 -27.90 -6.22 20.43
C ASN A 247 -28.05 -5.39 21.72
N ILE A 248 -27.01 -5.38 22.58
CA ILE A 248 -27.02 -4.63 23.84
C ILE A 248 -26.76 -3.15 23.56
N LYS A 249 -27.78 -2.32 23.76
CA LYS A 249 -27.71 -0.86 23.53
C LYS A 249 -26.95 -0.11 24.64
N ASN A 250 -27.06 -0.58 25.88
CA ASN A 250 -26.36 0.01 27.02
C ASN A 250 -25.50 -1.05 27.71
N VAL A 251 -24.19 -0.98 27.48
CA VAL A 251 -23.21 -1.95 27.98
C VAL A 251 -23.07 -1.99 29.51
N ASN A 252 -23.58 -0.97 30.20
CA ASN A 252 -23.58 -0.88 31.66
C ASN A 252 -24.87 -1.42 32.30
N LYS A 253 -25.87 -1.83 31.50
CA LYS A 253 -27.14 -2.39 31.96
C LYS A 253 -27.26 -3.85 31.51
N ILE A 254 -26.65 -4.76 32.26
CA ILE A 254 -26.81 -6.20 32.10
C ILE A 254 -27.43 -6.80 33.35
N TYR A 255 -28.21 -7.88 33.20
CA TYR A 255 -28.97 -8.46 34.31
C TYR A 255 -28.45 -9.84 34.70
N THR A 256 -28.38 -10.10 36.01
CA THR A 256 -28.04 -11.44 36.52
C THR A 256 -29.06 -12.46 36.02
N GLY A 257 -28.59 -13.61 35.53
CA GLY A 257 -29.41 -14.67 34.94
C GLY A 257 -29.61 -14.54 33.41
N GLU A 258 -29.25 -13.40 32.82
CA GLU A 258 -29.36 -13.18 31.37
C GLU A 258 -28.32 -14.01 30.61
N LYS A 259 -28.74 -14.68 29.54
CA LYS A 259 -27.85 -15.45 28.65
C LYS A 259 -27.41 -14.57 27.50
N ILE A 260 -26.11 -14.36 27.39
CA ILE A 260 -25.48 -13.62 26.29
C ILE A 260 -24.57 -14.54 25.49
N LYS A 261 -24.54 -14.33 24.17
CA LYS A 261 -23.61 -14.95 23.25
C LYS A 261 -22.25 -14.28 23.35
N ILE A 262 -21.21 -15.06 23.53
CA ILE A 262 -19.84 -14.58 23.51
C ILE A 262 -19.22 -15.06 22.19
N PRO A 263 -18.66 -14.14 21.38
CA PRO A 263 -18.00 -14.53 20.14
C PRO A 263 -16.83 -15.46 20.48
N GLY A 264 -16.78 -16.62 19.82
CA GLY A 264 -15.71 -17.59 20.00
C GLY A 264 -14.35 -16.97 19.72
N THR A 265 -13.37 -17.29 20.57
CA THR A 265 -11.99 -16.93 20.32
C THR A 265 -11.48 -17.76 19.13
N THR A 266 -11.52 -17.20 17.92
CA THR A 266 -10.40 -17.49 17.04
C THR A 266 -9.18 -17.02 17.80
N SER A 267 -8.35 -17.95 18.27
CA SER A 267 -7.02 -17.64 18.76
C SER A 267 -6.37 -16.77 17.69
N LYS A 268 -6.38 -15.45 17.91
CA LYS A 268 -5.70 -14.51 17.04
C LYS A 268 -4.26 -15.00 17.07
N LYS A 269 -3.76 -15.46 15.93
CA LYS A 269 -2.35 -15.80 15.79
C LYS A 269 -1.58 -14.60 16.35
N ALA A 270 -0.68 -14.89 17.29
CA ALA A 270 0.14 -13.90 17.94
C ALA A 270 0.73 -12.98 16.86
N VAL A 271 0.32 -11.71 16.85
CA VAL A 271 0.91 -10.77 15.89
C VAL A 271 2.19 -10.27 16.52
N LEU A 272 3.32 -10.60 15.90
CA LEU A 272 4.64 -10.14 16.35
C LEU A 272 4.95 -8.80 15.68
N TYR A 273 5.33 -7.83 16.51
CA TYR A 273 5.87 -6.55 16.14
C TYR A 273 7.37 -6.54 16.36
N ILE A 274 8.14 -6.10 15.37
CA ILE A 274 9.59 -5.91 15.51
C ILE A 274 9.83 -4.46 15.92
N VAL A 275 10.37 -4.25 17.12
CA VAL A 275 10.74 -2.94 17.68
C VAL A 275 11.71 -2.24 16.75
N ARG A 276 11.49 -0.95 16.51
CA ARG A 276 12.29 -0.09 15.62
C ARG A 276 13.03 0.95 16.44
N ASN A 277 14.02 1.60 15.84
CA ASN A 277 14.73 2.70 16.49
C ASN A 277 13.76 3.86 16.77
N GLY A 278 13.76 4.36 18.01
CA GLY A 278 12.83 5.40 18.49
C GLY A 278 11.44 4.91 18.92
N ASP A 279 11.19 3.59 18.89
CA ASP A 279 9.98 3.01 19.47
C ASP A 279 10.04 3.03 21.00
N SER A 280 8.85 3.10 21.59
CA SER A 280 8.60 2.85 23.01
C SER A 280 7.41 1.91 23.13
N LEU A 281 7.29 1.19 24.25
CA LEU A 281 6.10 0.37 24.49
C LEU A 281 4.81 1.20 24.44
N SER A 282 4.85 2.48 24.81
CA SER A 282 3.69 3.38 24.72
C SER A 282 3.25 3.64 23.27
N LYS A 283 4.19 3.92 22.36
CA LYS A 283 3.88 4.11 20.93
C LYS A 283 3.36 2.83 20.29
N ILE A 284 3.95 1.69 20.66
CA ILE A 284 3.53 0.37 20.17
C ILE A 284 2.14 0.04 20.70
N ALA A 285 1.89 0.25 21.99
CA ALA A 285 0.60 0.00 22.61
C ALA A 285 -0.51 0.82 21.94
N ALA A 286 -0.28 2.12 21.74
CA ALA A 286 -1.23 2.99 21.03
C ALA A 286 -1.50 2.51 19.61
N LYS A 287 -0.44 2.13 18.86
CA LYS A 287 -0.56 1.66 17.48
C LYS A 287 -1.38 0.38 17.33
N TYR A 288 -1.26 -0.54 18.29
CA TYR A 288 -1.96 -1.83 18.26
C TYR A 288 -3.23 -1.85 19.11
N ASN A 289 -3.68 -0.67 19.56
CA ASN A 289 -4.86 -0.50 20.41
C ASN A 289 -4.84 -1.45 21.63
N THR A 290 -3.69 -1.49 22.30
CA THR A 290 -3.44 -2.28 23.51
C THR A 290 -2.80 -1.37 24.58
N THR A 291 -2.41 -1.91 25.74
CA THR A 291 -1.78 -1.14 26.82
C THR A 291 -0.33 -1.55 27.01
N VAL A 292 0.49 -0.63 27.54
CA VAL A 292 1.88 -0.92 27.91
C VAL A 292 1.94 -2.10 28.87
N ASP A 293 1.08 -2.12 29.91
CA ASP A 293 1.05 -3.22 30.88
C ASP A 293 0.66 -4.55 30.22
N LYS A 294 -0.22 -4.54 29.21
CA LYS A 294 -0.55 -5.74 28.44
C LYS A 294 0.65 -6.21 27.60
N LEU A 295 1.37 -5.31 26.95
CA LEU A 295 2.60 -5.65 26.22
C LEU A 295 3.68 -6.21 27.13
N VAL A 296 3.91 -5.58 28.28
CA VAL A 296 4.89 -6.02 29.28
C VAL A 296 4.57 -7.44 29.74
N LYS A 297 3.30 -7.69 30.09
CA LYS A 297 2.84 -9.00 30.56
C LYS A 297 2.89 -10.07 29.47
N ASP A 298 2.39 -9.78 28.28
CA ASP A 298 2.28 -10.76 27.19
C ASP A 298 3.65 -11.14 26.60
N ASN A 299 4.70 -10.36 26.89
CA ASN A 299 6.06 -10.53 26.36
C ASN A 299 7.13 -10.75 27.43
N ASN A 300 6.74 -10.90 28.69
CA ASN A 300 7.67 -11.08 29.81
C ASN A 300 8.79 -10.00 29.86
N ILE A 301 8.45 -8.74 29.57
CA ILE A 301 9.42 -7.63 29.56
C ILE A 301 9.71 -7.21 31.00
N LYS A 302 10.98 -7.25 31.42
CA LYS A 302 11.38 -6.92 32.80
C LYS A 302 11.36 -5.42 33.08
N ASP A 303 11.81 -4.61 32.13
CA ASP A 303 11.79 -3.15 32.21
C ASP A 303 10.95 -2.57 31.06
N ARG A 304 9.86 -1.90 31.42
CA ARG A 304 8.89 -1.30 30.49
C ARG A 304 9.46 -0.17 29.64
N ASN A 305 10.59 0.40 30.06
CA ASN A 305 11.25 1.50 29.35
C ASN A 305 12.40 1.01 28.45
N LEU A 306 12.76 -0.27 28.52
CA LEU A 306 13.92 -0.82 27.84
C LEU A 306 13.48 -1.89 26.83
N ILE A 307 13.34 -1.46 25.58
CA ILE A 307 13.14 -2.33 24.42
C ILE A 307 14.21 -2.03 23.37
N TYR A 308 14.65 -3.06 22.65
CA TYR A 308 15.75 -2.93 21.68
C TYR A 308 15.23 -2.99 20.25
N PRO A 309 15.75 -2.17 19.33
CA PRO A 309 15.49 -2.35 17.90
C PRO A 309 15.79 -3.79 17.46
N GLY A 310 14.87 -4.41 16.74
CA GLY A 310 14.93 -5.82 16.35
C GLY A 310 14.22 -6.78 17.32
N GLN A 311 13.93 -6.36 18.55
CA GLN A 311 13.18 -7.18 19.52
C GLN A 311 11.77 -7.48 19.01
N GLN A 312 11.34 -8.73 19.13
CA GLN A 312 9.98 -9.13 18.79
C GLN A 312 9.05 -9.00 20.00
N ILE A 313 7.93 -8.32 19.81
CA ILE A 313 6.89 -8.08 20.80
C ILE A 313 5.57 -8.58 20.22
N LYS A 314 4.95 -9.57 20.86
CA LYS A 314 3.55 -9.95 20.67
C LYS A 314 2.65 -8.78 21.04
N VAL A 315 1.91 -8.29 20.05
CA VAL A 315 1.03 -7.12 20.19
C VAL A 315 -0.45 -7.46 20.13
N LEU A 316 -0.82 -8.69 19.72
CA LEU A 316 -2.18 -9.23 19.68
C LEU A 316 -2.18 -10.74 19.97
#